data_AF-A0A9J9FSX8-F1
#
_entry.id   AF-A0A9J9FSX8-F1
#
_cell.length_a   1.000
_cell.length_b   1.000
_cell.length_c   1.000
_cell.angle_alpha   90.00
_cell.angle_beta   90.00
_cell.angle_gamma   90.00
#
_symmetry.space_group_name_H-M   'P 1'
#
loop_
_entity.id
_entity.type
_entity.pdbx_description
1 polymer ?
#
loop_
_entity_poly.entity_id
_entity_poly.type
_entity_poly.pdbx_seq_one_letter_code
_entity_poly.pdbx_strand_id
1 'polypeptide(L)'
;MPNNTPRESTYALETDGIVHGIALACVNTLAEAAAVATPEKFIHLAARQLVEAGQKPTAARVAEHLHQTLRAFDATVKELTAI
;
A
#
# COMPACT_ATOMS: atom_id res chain seq x y z
N MET A 1 37.12 -0.46 16.45
CA MET A 1 36.10 0.46 17.00
C MET A 1 34.74 -0.22 16.83
N PRO A 2 33.97 -0.49 17.88
CA PRO A 2 32.67 -1.13 17.73
C PRO A 2 31.70 -0.14 17.06
N ASN A 3 31.07 -0.62 15.99
CA ASN A 3 30.14 0.12 15.16
C ASN A 3 28.80 0.25 15.94
N ASN A 4 28.65 1.32 16.71
CA ASN A 4 27.42 1.66 17.43
C ASN A 4 26.41 2.27 16.45
N THR A 5 25.76 1.45 15.64
CA THR A 5 24.51 1.86 14.98
C THR A 5 23.39 1.72 16.01
N PRO A 6 22.69 2.80 16.40
CA PRO A 6 21.54 2.67 17.28
C PRO A 6 20.50 1.84 16.55
N ARG A 7 20.16 0.65 17.06
CA ARG A 7 18.94 -0.02 16.65
C ARG A 7 17.81 0.79 17.29
N GLU A 8 17.18 1.68 16.52
CA GLU A 8 15.99 2.37 16.98
C GLU A 8 14.98 1.31 17.46
N SER A 9 14.60 1.43 18.73
CA SER A 9 13.54 0.59 19.30
C SER A 9 12.24 0.94 18.57
N THR A 10 11.44 -0.05 18.18
CA THR A 10 10.11 0.17 17.60
C THR A 10 9.24 1.05 18.49
N TYR A 11 9.37 0.93 19.82
CA TYR A 11 8.71 1.81 20.78
C TYR A 11 9.15 3.29 20.68
N ALA A 12 10.40 3.55 20.29
CA ALA A 12 10.86 4.93 20.07
C ALA A 12 10.21 5.53 18.81
N LEU A 13 10.01 4.71 17.77
CA LEU A 13 9.34 5.11 16.52
C LEU A 13 7.83 5.37 16.71
N GLU A 14 7.15 4.58 17.55
CA GLU A 14 5.72 4.77 17.86
C GLU A 14 5.43 6.11 18.55
N THR A 15 6.40 6.60 19.33
CA THR A 15 6.32 7.87 20.06
C THR A 15 6.94 9.05 19.30
N ASP A 16 7.61 8.80 18.18
CA ASP A 16 8.13 9.86 17.31
C ASP A 16 6.96 10.56 16.60
N GLY A 17 6.79 11.86 16.85
CA GLY A 17 5.65 12.62 16.33
C GLY A 17 5.61 12.71 14.80
N ILE A 18 6.76 12.63 14.11
CA ILE A 18 6.81 12.66 12.64
C ILE A 18 6.37 11.30 12.10
N VAL A 19 6.93 10.22 12.63
CA VAL A 19 6.56 8.85 12.22
C VAL A 19 5.08 8.61 12.49
N HIS A 20 4.60 8.97 13.68
CA HIS A 20 3.19 8.84 14.05
C HIS A 20 2.27 9.68 13.15
N GLY A 21 2.67 10.92 12.85
CA GLY A 21 1.90 11.80 11.95
C GLY A 21 1.77 11.24 10.53
N ILE A 22 2.86 10.70 9.98
CA ILE A 22 2.85 10.06 8.66
C ILE A 22 2.03 8.77 8.68
N ALA A 23 2.17 7.94 9.72
CA ALA A 23 1.37 6.72 9.87
C ALA A 23 -0.14 7.03 9.94
N LEU A 24 -0.53 8.08 10.69
CA LEU A 24 -1.91 8.55 10.74
C LEU A 24 -2.42 9.02 9.38
N ALA A 25 -1.59 9.74 8.61
CA ALA A 25 -1.93 10.15 7.25
C ALA A 25 -2.16 8.93 6.34
N CYS A 26 -1.32 7.89 6.43
CA CYS A 26 -1.52 6.64 5.70
C CYS A 26 -2.89 6.00 6.02
N VAL A 27 -3.25 5.90 7.30
CA VAL A 27 -4.55 5.34 7.73
C VAL A 27 -5.72 6.17 7.18
N ASN A 28 -5.63 7.50 7.27
CA ASN A 28 -6.69 8.38 6.78
C ASN A 28 -6.86 8.27 5.26
N THR A 29 -5.76 8.29 4.49
CA THR A 29 -5.81 8.12 3.03
C THR A 29 -6.40 6.75 2.64
N LEU A 30 -6.07 5.69 3.37
CA LEU A 30 -6.69 4.37 3.14
C LEU A 30 -8.19 4.38 3.41
N ALA A 31 -8.63 5.04 4.49
CA ALA A 31 -10.06 5.18 4.82
C ALA A 31 -10.82 5.96 3.73
N GLU A 32 -10.25 7.07 3.26
CA GLU A 32 -10.81 7.86 2.15
C GLU A 32 -10.88 7.05 0.85
N ALA A 33 -9.82 6.31 0.52
CA ALA A 33 -9.79 5.45 -0.67
C ALA A 33 -10.84 4.33 -0.57
N ALA A 34 -10.98 3.70 0.60
CA ALA A 34 -11.98 2.68 0.86
C ALA A 34 -13.41 3.21 0.73
N ALA A 35 -13.68 4.45 1.19
CA ALA A 35 -14.99 5.07 1.12
C ALA A 35 -15.49 5.30 -0.32
N VAL A 36 -14.57 5.43 -1.28
CA VAL A 36 -14.91 5.69 -2.69
C VAL A 36 -14.65 4.50 -3.62
N ALA A 37 -14.16 3.38 -3.08
CA ALA A 37 -13.73 2.22 -3.84
C ALA A 37 -14.90 1.51 -4.55
N THR A 38 -14.77 1.24 -5.85
CA THR A 38 -15.68 0.38 -6.62
C THR A 38 -14.88 -0.50 -7.59
N PRO A 39 -15.41 -1.67 -8.02
CA PRO A 39 -14.74 -2.52 -9.00
C PRO A 39 -14.33 -1.76 -10.28
N GLU A 40 -15.21 -0.88 -10.78
CA GLU A 40 -14.97 -0.09 -11.98
C GLU A 40 -13.78 0.85 -11.81
N LYS A 41 -13.67 1.51 -10.65
CA LYS A 41 -12.53 2.40 -10.36
C LYS A 41 -11.21 1.63 -10.30
N PHE A 42 -11.21 0.42 -9.73
CA PHE A 42 -10.02 -0.44 -9.74
C PHE A 42 -9.65 -0.89 -11.15
N ILE A 43 -10.63 -1.29 -11.98
CA ILE A 43 -10.41 -1.65 -13.38
C ILE A 43 -9.82 -0.46 -14.15
N HIS A 44 -10.39 0.74 -14.00
CA HIS A 44 -9.90 1.96 -14.64
C HIS A 44 -8.48 2.31 -14.19
N LEU A 45 -8.19 2.22 -12.89
CA LEU A 45 -6.86 2.47 -12.35
C LEU A 45 -5.83 1.49 -12.91
N ALA A 46 -6.13 0.18 -12.90
CA ALA A 46 -5.25 -0.85 -13.43
C ALA A 46 -4.98 -0.66 -14.94
N ALA A 47 -6.03 -0.37 -15.72
CA ALA A 47 -5.88 -0.07 -17.14
C ALA A 47 -4.98 1.16 -17.38
N ARG A 48 -5.16 2.22 -16.58
CA ARG A 48 -4.36 3.45 -16.67
C ARG A 48 -2.89 3.19 -16.36
N GLN A 49 -2.61 2.45 -15.28
CA GLN A 49 -1.24 2.09 -14.88
C GLN A 49 -0.53 1.24 -15.94
N LEU A 50 -1.25 0.31 -16.58
CA LEU A 50 -0.69 -0.47 -17.70
C LEU A 50 -0.33 0.44 -18.88
N VAL A 51 -1.19 1.42 -19.22
CA VAL A 51 -0.92 2.38 -20.29
C VAL A 51 0.29 3.27 -19.95
N GLU A 52 0.36 3.79 -18.72
CA GLU A 52 1.49 4.59 -18.23
C GLU A 52 2.81 3.80 -18.28
N ALA A 53 2.76 2.49 -18.06
CA ALA A 53 3.89 1.57 -18.22
C ALA A 53 4.18 1.17 -19.68
N GLY A 54 3.52 1.78 -20.66
CA GLY A 54 3.69 1.48 -22.09
C GLY A 54 3.09 0.14 -22.55
N GLN A 55 2.19 -0.44 -21.74
CA GLN A 55 1.55 -1.71 -22.03
C GLN A 55 0.12 -1.54 -22.54
N LYS A 56 -0.32 -2.44 -23.43
CA LYS A 56 -1.70 -2.48 -23.90
C LYS A 56 -2.63 -3.06 -22.80
N PRO A 57 -3.68 -2.35 -22.35
CA PRO A 57 -4.55 -2.78 -21.26
C PRO A 57 -5.62 -3.77 -21.74
N THR A 58 -5.20 -4.97 -22.16
CA THR A 58 -6.12 -6.07 -22.49
C THR A 58 -6.78 -6.63 -21.23
N ALA A 59 -7.99 -7.20 -21.33
CA ALA A 59 -8.70 -7.80 -20.19
C ALA A 59 -7.84 -8.77 -19.36
N ALA A 60 -7.07 -9.65 -20.02
CA ALA A 60 -6.19 -10.60 -19.34
C ALA A 60 -5.10 -9.89 -18.51
N ARG A 61 -4.47 -8.85 -19.05
CA ARG A 61 -3.43 -8.08 -18.34
C ARG A 61 -4.01 -7.24 -17.20
N VAL A 62 -5.20 -6.67 -17.39
CA VAL A 62 -5.90 -5.95 -16.33
C VAL A 62 -6.25 -6.91 -15.19
N ALA A 63 -6.78 -8.10 -15.51
CA ALA A 63 -7.09 -9.13 -14.51
C ALA A 63 -5.83 -9.61 -13.75
N GLU A 64 -4.74 -9.87 -14.47
CA GLU A 64 -3.44 -10.22 -13.85
C GLU A 64 -2.95 -9.12 -12.90
N HIS A 65 -2.99 -7.86 -13.35
CA HIS A 65 -2.56 -6.71 -12.54
C HIS A 65 -3.42 -6.53 -11.29
N LEU A 66 -4.74 -6.69 -11.41
CA LEU A 66 -5.66 -6.65 -10.27
C LEU A 66 -5.40 -7.82 -9.31
N HIS A 67 -5.09 -9.01 -9.83
CA HIS A 67 -4.76 -10.17 -9.00
C HIS A 67 -3.47 -9.95 -8.20
N GLN A 68 -2.43 -9.40 -8.83
CA GLN A 68 -1.19 -9.03 -8.15
C GLN A 68 -1.44 -7.97 -7.08
N THR A 69 -2.25 -6.95 -7.38
CA THR A 69 -2.67 -5.92 -6.43
C THR A 69 -3.39 -6.53 -5.22
N LEU A 70 -4.33 -7.47 -5.46
CA LEU A 70 -5.06 -8.17 -4.40
C LEU A 70 -4.11 -8.98 -3.49
N ARG A 71 -3.15 -9.70 -4.08
CA ARG A 71 -2.17 -10.48 -3.30
C ARG A 71 -1.30 -9.60 -2.40
N ALA A 72 -0.86 -8.45 -2.92
CA ALA A 72 -0.08 -7.49 -2.12
C ALA A 72 -0.92 -6.94 -0.96
N PHE A 73 -2.19 -6.57 -1.24
CA PHE A 73 -3.08 -6.05 -0.22
C PHE A 73 -3.41 -7.08 0.87
N ASP A 74 -3.71 -8.32 0.48
CA ASP A 74 -3.97 -9.43 1.43
C ASP A 74 -2.77 -9.70 2.34
N ALA A 75 -1.54 -9.64 1.81
CA ALA A 75 -0.32 -9.78 2.60
C ALA A 75 -0.19 -8.68 3.66
N THR A 76 -0.36 -7.41 3.24
CA THR A 76 -0.30 -6.26 4.16
C THR A 76 -1.39 -6.32 5.23
N VAL A 77 -2.63 -6.67 4.87
CA VAL A 77 -3.73 -6.80 5.83
C VAL A 77 -3.41 -7.89 6.86
N LYS A 78 -2.92 -9.05 6.44
CA LYS A 78 -2.53 -10.13 7.35
C LYS A 78 -1.46 -9.68 8.34
N GLU A 79 -0.42 -9.00 7.86
CA GLU A 79 0.64 -8.47 8.73
C GLU A 79 0.09 -7.45 9.74
N LEU A 80 -0.74 -6.50 9.30
CA LEU A 80 -1.35 -5.50 10.19
C LEU A 80 -2.27 -6.11 11.24
N THR A 81 -2.99 -7.20 10.93
CA THR A 81 -3.87 -7.87 11.89
C THR A 81 -3.16 -8.82 12.85
N ALA A 82 -1.89 -9.13 12.60
CA ALA A 82 -1.10 -10.07 13.39
C ALA A 82 -0.19 -9.40 14.44
N ILE A 83 -0.05 -8.07 14.37
CA ILE A 83 0.70 -7.22 15.31
C ILE A 83 -0.26 -6.74 16.40
#